data_AF-Q4SX25-F1
#
_entry.id   AF-Q4SX25-F1
#
_cell.length_a   1.000
_cell.length_b   1.000
_cell.length_c   1.000
_cell.angle_alpha   90.00
_cell.angle_beta   90.00
_cell.angle_gamma   90.00
#
_symmetry.space_group_name_H-M   'P 1'
#
loop_
_entity.id
_entity.type
_entity.pdbx_description
1 polymer ?
#
loop_
_entity_poly.entity_id
_entity_poly.type
_entity_poly.pdbx_seq_one_letter_code
_entity_poly.pdbx_strand_id
1 'polypeptide(L)'
;RRCVCVLFLFSVIVTAVVGVTHYSVPEEMEEGSVVANLATDLGLDVKTLKERKMRVDVVGNKKYLDINKETGELFILERIDRELLCPLKTTTHCFIRLDATIENPVRMFNIEVEITDINDNAPHFRRGTMHLDISESSSVGERFSL
;
A
#
# COMPACT_ATOMS: atom_id res chain seq x y z
N ARG A 1 -30.37 2.02 -50.09
CA ARG A 1 -30.73 2.20 -48.66
C ARG A 1 -29.96 1.15 -47.87
N ARG A 2 -28.77 1.50 -47.37
CA ARG A 2 -28.51 1.89 -45.96
C ARG A 2 -28.57 0.68 -45.02
N CYS A 3 -27.49 -0.08 -44.87
CA CYS A 3 -27.28 -0.97 -43.70
C CYS A 3 -25.88 -1.64 -43.61
N VAL A 4 -24.82 -1.13 -44.26
CA VAL A 4 -23.48 -1.75 -44.14
C VAL A 4 -22.50 -0.86 -43.35
N CYS A 5 -22.65 0.47 -43.40
CA CYS A 5 -21.75 1.38 -42.68
C CYS A 5 -22.03 1.49 -41.17
N VAL A 6 -23.16 0.97 -40.66
CA VAL A 6 -23.52 1.11 -39.24
C VAL A 6 -22.82 0.06 -38.37
N LEU A 7 -22.48 -1.12 -38.93
CA LEU A 7 -21.83 -2.19 -38.17
C LEU A 7 -20.33 -1.94 -37.93
N PHE A 8 -19.68 -1.15 -38.79
CA PHE A 8 -18.27 -0.78 -38.61
C PHE A 8 -18.04 0.33 -37.57
N LEU A 9 -19.09 1.04 -37.16
CA LEU A 9 -18.99 2.09 -36.14
C LEU A 9 -19.12 1.56 -34.70
N PHE A 10 -19.45 0.29 -34.51
CA PHE A 10 -19.69 -0.29 -33.18
C PHE A 10 -18.50 -1.07 -32.59
N SER A 11 -17.40 -1.27 -33.32
CA SER A 11 -16.29 -2.12 -32.84
C SER A 11 -15.12 -1.38 -32.18
N VAL A 12 -15.18 -0.04 -32.07
CA VAL A 12 -14.09 0.76 -31.48
C VAL A 12 -14.59 1.51 -30.23
N ILE A 13 -15.20 0.77 -29.32
CA ILE A 13 -15.16 1.15 -27.90
C ILE A 13 -14.00 0.37 -27.31
N VAL A 14 -12.78 0.82 -27.61
CA VAL A 14 -11.60 0.34 -26.88
C VAL A 14 -11.74 0.93 -25.49
N THR A 15 -12.22 0.13 -24.55
CA THR A 15 -12.20 0.46 -23.13
C THR A 15 -10.75 0.72 -22.73
N ALA A 16 -10.39 1.99 -22.57
CA ALA A 16 -9.14 2.35 -21.91
C ALA A 16 -9.28 1.94 -20.44
N VAL A 17 -8.87 0.71 -20.13
CA VAL A 17 -8.77 0.26 -18.75
C VAL A 17 -7.56 0.97 -18.15
N VAL A 18 -7.80 1.97 -17.31
CA VAL A 18 -6.76 2.54 -16.45
C VAL A 18 -6.56 1.51 -15.34
N GLY A 19 -5.52 0.68 -15.47
CA GLY A 19 -5.15 -0.30 -14.46
C GLY A 19 -4.41 0.39 -13.31
N VAL A 20 -4.97 0.32 -12.10
CA VAL A 20 -4.21 0.60 -10.87
C VAL A 20 -3.39 -0.65 -10.56
N THR A 21 -2.09 -0.47 -10.30
CA THR A 21 -1.21 -1.58 -9.95
C THR A 21 -1.25 -1.78 -8.44
N HIS A 22 -1.57 -2.99 -7.99
CA HIS A 22 -1.70 -3.30 -6.56
C HIS A 22 -0.59 -4.26 -6.12
N TYR A 23 0.10 -3.90 -5.03
CA TYR A 23 1.04 -4.76 -4.32
C TYR A 23 0.63 -4.91 -2.86
N SER A 24 1.13 -5.93 -2.20
CA SER A 24 0.92 -6.18 -0.78
C SER A 24 2.25 -6.54 -0.13
N VAL A 25 2.57 -5.86 0.98
CA VAL A 25 3.80 -6.07 1.73
C VAL A 25 3.52 -6.05 3.23
N PRO A 26 4.23 -6.87 4.03
CA PRO A 26 4.20 -6.74 5.47
C PRO A 26 4.80 -5.42 5.92
N GLU A 27 4.31 -4.90 7.04
CA GLU A 27 5.02 -3.84 7.76
C GLU A 27 6.35 -4.35 8.35
N GLU A 28 7.14 -3.43 8.91
CA GLU A 28 8.41 -3.73 9.59
C GLU A 28 9.46 -4.44 8.70
N MET A 29 9.30 -4.38 7.38
CA MET A 29 10.35 -4.81 6.43
C MET A 29 11.61 -3.97 6.58
N GLU A 30 12.77 -4.62 6.41
CA GLU A 30 14.08 -3.96 6.49
C GLU A 30 14.27 -2.94 5.35
N GLU A 31 14.99 -1.86 5.65
CA GLU A 31 15.39 -0.87 4.65
C GLU A 31 16.23 -1.52 3.54
N GLY A 32 15.92 -1.18 2.29
CA GLY A 32 16.51 -1.80 1.10
C GLY A 32 15.82 -3.09 0.64
N SER A 33 14.82 -3.59 1.38
CA SER A 33 14.05 -4.76 0.94
C SER A 33 13.31 -4.47 -0.36
N VAL A 34 13.33 -5.43 -1.29
CA VAL A 34 12.64 -5.32 -2.57
C VAL A 34 11.16 -5.67 -2.40
N VAL A 35 10.29 -4.78 -2.90
CA VAL A 35 8.84 -4.95 -2.92
C VAL A 35 8.38 -5.60 -4.21
N ALA A 36 8.76 -5.03 -5.35
CA ALA A 36 8.34 -5.48 -6.68
C ALA A 36 9.28 -4.94 -7.77
N ASN A 37 9.26 -5.55 -8.95
CA ASN A 37 9.97 -5.02 -10.11
C ASN A 37 9.02 -4.18 -10.98
N LEU A 38 9.01 -2.87 -10.73
CA LEU A 38 8.12 -1.94 -11.44
C LEU A 38 8.45 -1.84 -12.93
N ALA A 39 9.72 -2.00 -13.32
CA ALA A 39 10.09 -1.92 -14.71
C ALA A 39 9.48 -3.07 -15.52
N THR A 40 9.55 -4.30 -15.03
CA THR A 40 8.93 -5.45 -15.71
C THR A 40 7.40 -5.34 -15.70
N ASP A 41 6.82 -4.95 -14.58
CA ASP A 41 5.36 -4.97 -14.40
C ASP A 41 4.67 -3.86 -15.21
N LEU A 42 5.34 -2.72 -15.41
CA LEU A 42 4.86 -1.60 -16.22
C LEU A 42 5.37 -1.63 -17.68
N GLY A 43 6.13 -2.67 -18.08
CA GLY A 43 6.69 -2.80 -19.43
C GLY A 43 7.67 -1.67 -19.79
N LEU A 44 8.50 -1.25 -18.84
CA LEU A 44 9.52 -0.22 -18.99
C LEU A 44 10.90 -0.88 -19.20
N ASP A 45 11.72 -0.27 -20.06
CA ASP A 45 13.12 -0.69 -20.19
C ASP A 45 13.98 -0.06 -19.09
N VAL A 46 14.59 -0.91 -18.27
CA VAL A 46 15.44 -0.55 -17.12
C VAL A 46 16.55 0.42 -17.52
N LYS A 47 17.15 0.22 -18.71
CA LYS A 47 18.25 1.06 -19.22
C LYS A 47 17.82 2.52 -19.41
N THR A 48 16.55 2.74 -19.72
CA THR A 48 16.01 4.07 -20.03
C THR A 48 15.48 4.81 -18.80
N LEU A 49 15.33 4.16 -17.65
CA LEU A 49 14.67 4.76 -16.47
C LEU A 49 15.42 5.98 -15.95
N LYS A 50 16.75 5.90 -15.92
CA LYS A 50 17.63 6.99 -15.46
C LYS A 50 17.60 8.17 -16.43
N GLU A 51 17.70 7.90 -17.73
CA GLU A 51 17.68 8.91 -18.80
C GLU A 51 16.33 9.63 -18.87
N ARG A 52 15.25 8.87 -18.71
CA ARG A 52 13.87 9.36 -18.73
C ARG A 52 13.40 9.90 -17.38
N LYS A 53 14.33 10.06 -16.43
CA LYS A 53 14.08 10.63 -15.09
C LYS A 53 12.87 10.02 -14.41
N MET A 54 12.78 8.69 -14.36
CA MET A 54 11.72 8.02 -13.61
C MET A 54 11.77 8.46 -12.14
N ARG A 55 10.59 8.74 -11.58
CA ARG A 55 10.39 9.16 -10.20
C ARG A 55 9.18 8.44 -9.63
N VAL A 56 9.25 8.14 -8.35
CA VAL A 56 8.12 7.68 -7.55
C VAL A 56 7.86 8.75 -6.51
N ASP A 57 6.66 9.29 -6.52
CA ASP A 57 6.20 10.26 -5.55
C ASP A 57 5.12 9.60 -4.70
N VAL A 58 5.32 9.58 -3.38
CA VAL A 58 4.30 9.12 -2.45
C VAL A 58 3.22 10.19 -2.36
N VAL A 59 1.95 9.80 -2.44
CA VAL A 59 0.82 10.70 -2.20
C VAL A 59 0.75 10.95 -0.68
N GLY A 60 1.63 11.83 -0.19
CA GLY A 60 1.82 12.12 1.23
C GLY A 60 3.14 12.85 1.52
N ASN A 61 3.39 13.18 2.79
CA ASN A 61 4.58 13.95 3.19
C ASN A 61 5.83 13.11 3.46
N LYS A 62 5.69 11.79 3.67
CA LYS A 62 6.80 10.90 4.05
C LYS A 62 7.06 9.86 2.96
N LYS A 63 8.33 9.68 2.60
CA LYS A 63 8.78 8.75 1.57
C LYS A 63 9.16 7.41 2.19
N TYR A 64 8.26 6.44 2.12
CA TYR A 64 8.52 5.06 2.60
C TYR A 64 9.12 4.15 1.54
N LEU A 65 8.87 4.47 0.27
CA LEU A 65 9.19 3.63 -0.87
C LEU A 65 9.88 4.48 -1.94
N ASP A 66 10.88 3.91 -2.60
CA ASP A 66 11.55 4.53 -3.75
C ASP A 66 11.94 3.48 -4.79
N ILE A 67 12.31 3.92 -5.99
CA ILE A 67 12.70 3.05 -7.09
C ILE A 67 14.20 3.08 -7.34
N ASN A 68 14.79 1.90 -7.45
CA ASN A 68 16.15 1.76 -7.95
C ASN A 68 16.14 1.93 -9.46
N LYS A 69 16.71 3.02 -9.96
CA LYS A 69 16.75 3.36 -11.40
C LYS A 69 17.68 2.47 -12.21
N GLU A 70 18.54 1.68 -11.56
CA GLU A 70 19.49 0.78 -12.19
C GLU A 70 18.91 -0.63 -12.37
N THR A 71 18.05 -1.08 -11.44
CA THR A 71 17.42 -2.41 -11.50
C THR A 71 15.94 -2.37 -11.89
N GLY A 72 15.27 -1.23 -11.70
CA GLY A 72 13.84 -1.07 -11.92
C GLY A 72 12.96 -1.53 -10.75
N GLU A 73 13.56 -1.83 -9.61
CA GLU A 73 12.90 -2.38 -8.43
C GLU A 73 12.39 -1.29 -7.49
N LEU A 74 11.15 -1.45 -7.01
CA LEU A 74 10.61 -0.70 -5.87
C LEU A 74 11.15 -1.32 -4.60
N PHE A 75 11.72 -0.50 -3.72
CA PHE A 75 12.31 -0.94 -2.47
C PHE A 75 11.86 -0.08 -1.28
N ILE A 76 11.98 -0.64 -0.08
CA ILE A 76 11.69 0.03 1.19
C ILE A 76 12.79 1.06 1.48
N LEU A 77 12.45 2.34 1.46
CA LEU A 77 13.40 3.42 1.78
C LEU A 77 13.52 3.62 3.29
N GLU A 78 12.40 3.57 3.99
CA GLU A 78 12.32 3.69 5.44
C GLU A 78 11.37 2.63 5.98
N ARG A 79 11.66 2.12 7.18
CA ARG A 79 10.81 1.15 7.84
C ARG A 79 9.38 1.66 8.00
N ILE A 80 8.43 0.83 7.61
CA ILE A 80 6.99 1.13 7.63
C ILE A 80 6.40 0.58 8.93
N ASP A 81 5.77 1.47 9.69
CA ASP A 81 5.00 1.17 10.90
C ASP A 81 3.53 1.46 10.58
N ARG A 82 2.68 0.42 10.60
CA ARG A 82 1.27 0.53 10.21
C ARG A 82 0.46 1.27 11.26
N GLU A 83 0.80 1.17 12.54
CA GLU A 83 0.18 1.92 13.63
C GLU A 83 0.41 3.43 13.45
N LEU A 84 1.59 3.83 12.99
CA LEU A 84 1.90 5.23 12.71
C LEU A 84 1.25 5.72 11.40
N LEU A 85 1.28 4.90 10.36
CA LEU A 85 0.75 5.24 9.03
C LEU A 85 -0.78 5.29 9.02
N CYS A 86 -1.41 4.30 9.64
CA CYS A 86 -2.86 4.08 9.67
C CYS A 86 -3.33 4.01 11.14
N PRO A 87 -3.36 5.14 11.86
CA PRO A 87 -3.65 5.16 13.30
C PRO A 87 -5.10 4.75 13.63
N LEU A 88 -6.00 4.86 12.66
CA LEU A 88 -7.38 4.42 12.78
C LEU A 88 -7.47 2.93 12.49
N LYS A 89 -7.48 2.11 13.55
CA LYS A 89 -7.70 0.64 13.47
C LYS A 89 -9.05 0.22 12.85
N THR A 90 -9.95 1.16 12.59
CA THR A 90 -11.24 0.91 11.94
C THR A 90 -11.14 0.68 10.43
N THR A 91 -10.00 1.00 9.82
CA THR A 91 -9.80 0.77 8.39
C THR A 91 -9.27 -0.65 8.20
N THR A 92 -10.06 -1.52 7.58
CA THR A 92 -9.69 -2.92 7.29
C THR A 92 -8.41 -3.04 6.44
N HIS A 93 -8.10 -2.01 5.65
CA HIS A 93 -6.95 -1.99 4.75
C HIS A 93 -6.14 -0.69 4.93
N CYS A 94 -4.82 -0.81 4.98
CA CYS A 94 -3.89 0.32 5.02
C CYS A 94 -3.13 0.38 3.70
N PHE A 95 -3.20 1.51 3.00
CA PHE A 95 -2.57 1.65 1.67
C PHE A 95 -1.62 2.85 1.63
N ILE A 96 -0.46 2.64 1.01
CA ILE A 96 0.40 3.70 0.52
C ILE A 96 0.13 3.88 -0.96
N ARG A 97 -0.30 5.09 -1.35
CA ARG A 97 -0.51 5.45 -2.76
C ARG A 97 0.74 6.11 -3.32
N LEU A 98 1.15 5.68 -4.50
CA LEU A 98 2.35 6.11 -5.18
C LEU A 98 2.01 6.51 -6.62
N ASP A 99 2.59 7.61 -7.08
CA ASP A 99 2.57 8.02 -8.47
C ASP A 99 3.96 7.81 -9.07
N ALA A 100 4.07 6.85 -9.98
CA ALA A 100 5.28 6.64 -10.75
C ALA A 100 5.20 7.42 -12.06
N THR A 101 6.10 8.41 -12.24
CA THR A 101 6.15 9.27 -13.43
C THR A 101 7.46 9.04 -14.18
N ILE A 102 7.37 8.98 -15.51
CA ILE A 102 8.53 8.89 -16.42
C ILE A 102 8.39 9.93 -17.52
N GLU A 103 9.48 10.62 -17.87
CA GLU A 103 9.50 11.68 -18.89
C GLU A 103 9.81 11.12 -20.29
N ASN A 104 9.58 11.93 -21.34
CA ASN A 104 10.01 11.69 -22.72
C ASN A 104 9.69 10.29 -23.32
N PRO A 105 8.42 9.97 -23.65
CA PRO A 105 7.19 10.73 -23.40
C PRO A 105 6.72 10.61 -21.95
N VAL A 106 5.95 11.61 -21.50
CA VAL A 106 5.38 11.64 -20.15
C VAL A 106 4.36 10.51 -19.99
N ARG A 107 4.58 9.64 -19.00
CA ARG A 107 3.62 8.63 -18.55
C ARG A 107 3.55 8.64 -17.03
N MET A 108 2.36 8.39 -16.50
CA MET A 108 2.08 8.32 -15.07
C MET A 108 1.35 7.01 -14.76
N PHE A 109 1.79 6.33 -13.72
CA PHE A 109 1.23 5.07 -13.26
C PHE A 109 0.81 5.22 -11.80
N ASN A 110 -0.43 4.84 -11.50
CA ASN A 110 -0.98 4.86 -10.15
C ASN A 110 -0.73 3.48 -9.54
N ILE A 111 -0.03 3.46 -8.41
CA ILE A 111 0.35 2.25 -7.70
C ILE A 111 -0.20 2.35 -6.27
N GLU A 112 -0.86 1.29 -5.81
CA GLU A 112 -1.29 1.15 -4.43
C GLU A 112 -0.55 -0.03 -3.78
N VAL A 113 0.08 0.24 -2.64
CA VAL A 113 0.78 -0.76 -1.85
C VAL A 113 0.00 -0.96 -0.55
N GLU A 114 -0.60 -2.14 -0.40
CA GLU A 114 -1.25 -2.57 0.83
C GLU A 114 -0.19 -2.94 1.87
N ILE A 115 -0.30 -2.36 3.06
CA ILE A 115 0.53 -2.68 4.22
C ILE A 115 -0.23 -3.68 5.08
N THR A 116 0.24 -4.92 5.11
CA THR A 116 -0.35 -5.98 5.92
C THR A 116 0.20 -5.93 7.33
N ASP A 117 -0.72 -6.07 8.28
CA ASP A 117 -0.44 -6.11 9.72
C ASP A 117 0.44 -7.31 10.09
N ILE A 118 1.41 -7.07 10.97
CA ILE A 118 2.12 -8.14 11.69
C ILE A 118 1.82 -8.05 13.18
N ASN A 119 1.88 -9.18 13.88
CA ASN A 119 1.65 -9.20 15.32
C ASN A 119 2.93 -8.83 16.09
N ASP A 120 3.41 -7.60 15.94
CA ASP A 120 4.57 -7.02 16.65
C ASP A 120 4.18 -6.27 17.94
N ASN A 121 2.92 -5.87 18.06
CA ASN A 121 2.38 -5.13 19.19
C ASN A 121 1.70 -6.07 20.19
N ALA A 122 2.43 -6.47 21.25
CA ALA A 122 1.86 -7.27 22.32
C ALA A 122 0.78 -6.51 23.12
N PRO A 123 -0.28 -7.19 23.60
CA PRO A 123 -1.28 -6.55 24.43
C PRO A 123 -0.66 -6.13 25.77
N HIS A 124 -0.95 -4.89 26.18
CA HIS A 124 -0.50 -4.36 27.46
C HIS A 124 -1.69 -4.02 28.36
N PHE A 125 -1.63 -4.50 29.59
CA PHE A 125 -2.56 -4.08 30.63
C PHE A 125 -2.18 -2.69 31.12
N ARG A 126 -3.19 -1.87 31.44
CA ARG A 126 -2.99 -0.52 32.00
C ARG A 126 -2.21 -0.54 33.32
N ARG A 127 -2.28 -1.64 34.07
CA ARG A 127 -1.59 -1.87 35.34
C ARG A 127 -0.95 -3.25 35.31
N GLY A 128 0.30 -3.35 35.79
CA GLY A 128 1.00 -4.63 35.91
C GLY A 128 0.48 -5.52 37.04
N THR A 129 -0.20 -4.93 38.02
CA THR A 129 -0.87 -5.66 39.11
C THR A 129 -2.22 -5.01 39.38
N MET A 130 -3.25 -5.82 39.58
CA MET A 130 -4.60 -5.38 39.92
C MET A 130 -5.00 -6.03 41.25
N HIS A 131 -5.33 -5.22 42.24
CA HIS A 131 -5.86 -5.69 43.51
C HIS A 131 -7.39 -5.60 43.49
N LEU A 132 -8.05 -6.71 43.80
CA LEU A 132 -9.49 -6.84 43.90
C LEU A 132 -9.85 -7.36 45.27
N ASP A 133 -10.69 -6.61 45.99
CA ASP A 133 -11.29 -7.04 47.24
C ASP A 133 -12.75 -7.40 46.98
N ILE A 134 -13.08 -8.69 47.10
CA ILE A 134 -14.42 -9.23 46.81
C ILE A 134 -15.01 -9.78 48.11
N SER A 135 -16.26 -9.41 48.40
CA SER A 135 -16.98 -9.93 49.56
C SER A 135 -17.28 -11.42 49.38
N GLU A 136 -17.14 -12.22 50.44
CA GLU A 136 -17.58 -13.62 50.44
C GLU A 136 -19.08 -13.75 50.17
N SER A 137 -19.87 -12.74 50.55
CA SER A 137 -21.32 -12.69 50.31
C SER A 137 -21.70 -12.25 48.90
N SER A 138 -20.74 -12.08 47.99
CA SER A 138 -21.02 -11.65 46.61
C SER A 138 -21.88 -12.66 45.87
N SER A 139 -22.81 -12.14 45.07
CA SER A 139 -23.79 -12.96 44.36
C SER A 139 -23.20 -13.59 43.10
N VAL A 140 -23.73 -14.76 42.71
CA VAL A 140 -23.30 -15.42 41.47
C VAL A 140 -23.65 -14.54 40.28
N GLY A 141 -22.64 -14.22 39.45
CA GLY A 141 -22.79 -13.37 38.27
C GLY A 141 -22.54 -11.88 38.51
N GLU A 142 -22.17 -11.48 39.73
CA GLU A 142 -21.72 -10.12 40.05
C GLU A 142 -20.47 -9.76 39.22
N ARG A 143 -20.45 -8.53 38.68
CA ARG A 143 -19.37 -8.03 37.81
C ARG A 143 -18.60 -6.92 38.51
N PHE A 144 -17.28 -6.99 38.44
CA PHE A 144 -16.37 -6.01 39.02
C PHE A 144 -15.67 -5.24 37.89
N SER A 145 -15.63 -3.91 37.99
CA SER A 145 -14.92 -3.08 37.02
C SER A 145 -13.41 -3.17 37.27
N LEU A 146 -12.65 -3.46 36.21
CA LEU A 146 -11.19 -3.55 36.21
C LEU A 146 -10.55 -2.29 35.62
#